data_AF-A0A8K1FL75-F1
#
_entry.id   AF-A0A8K1FL75-F1
#
_cell.length_a   1.000
_cell.length_b   1.000
_cell.length_c   1.000
_cell.angle_alpha   90.00
_cell.angle_beta   90.00
_cell.angle_gamma   90.00
#
_symmetry.space_group_name_H-M   'P 1'
#
loop_
_entity.id
_entity.type
_entity.pdbx_description
1 polymer ?
#
loop_
_entity_poly.entity_id
_entity_poly.type
_entity_poly.pdbx_seq_one_letter_code
_entity_poly.pdbx_strand_id
1 'polypeptide(L)'
;MTEKATDARSSKLVVSFVAMVFVGLGNKIFQKLQTIPMHNYPMFLNLLTTFVYIPISFAYIIPMIKYGTAITAEQRSVPKKTFAVMGGLDSVAGILQVFAATYLGGSLIILLGQAAIPVSMVISSALLQTRYSIYQYVGAVVVTIGLIVVLGPGVDSSAGADSHMTIVWSMVMILSCVPMCLSSVYKEKALGETELDVVYLNGWVAVFQFMMALPLTIPAAMIGNPPVEPKDIMSNLYDGFRCYLGHNTIDHGPHKDDCANATVFVSAYIVFNVAYNLLIILILKFGSANILWLAMTIMVPLGNVAFTFPFMPEHQPLHAKDITGLLVIMSGLFVYRFLEDIAATWSKRVKNKRAADPSTSELKKALILFEDGEPHMESRV
;
A
#
# COMPACT_ATOMS: atom_id res chain seq x y z
N MET A 1 -11.58 20.20 31.75
CA MET A 1 -11.96 20.16 30.32
C MET A 1 -10.96 19.38 29.44
N THR A 2 -9.71 19.18 29.87
CA THR A 2 -8.65 18.47 29.15
C THR A 2 -8.80 16.94 29.13
N GLU A 3 -9.37 16.32 30.17
CA GLU A 3 -9.49 14.86 30.26
C GLU A 3 -10.56 14.28 29.31
N LYS A 4 -11.79 14.84 29.31
CA LYS A 4 -12.85 14.45 28.36
C LYS A 4 -12.49 14.69 26.89
N ALA A 5 -11.68 15.71 26.60
CA ALA A 5 -11.22 15.98 25.24
C ALA A 5 -10.17 14.95 24.78
N THR A 6 -9.31 14.50 25.69
CA THR A 6 -8.30 13.46 25.43
C THR A 6 -8.96 12.09 25.24
N ASP A 7 -9.96 11.74 26.04
CA ASP A 7 -10.71 10.47 25.89
C ASP A 7 -11.56 10.43 24.62
N ALA A 8 -12.21 11.55 24.27
CA ALA A 8 -12.95 11.65 23.02
C ALA A 8 -12.03 11.56 21.79
N ARG A 9 -10.81 12.10 21.88
CA ARG A 9 -9.79 11.98 20.82
C ARG A 9 -9.27 10.55 20.71
N SER A 10 -8.99 9.90 21.84
CA SER A 10 -8.56 8.49 21.89
C SER A 10 -9.63 7.54 21.33
N SER A 11 -10.89 7.72 21.73
CA SER A 11 -12.01 6.92 21.23
C SER A 11 -12.22 7.10 19.72
N LYS A 12 -12.13 8.34 19.21
CA LYS A 12 -12.21 8.60 17.77
C LYS A 12 -11.07 7.93 17.00
N LEU A 13 -9.85 7.96 17.55
CA LEU A 13 -8.69 7.30 16.95
C LEU A 13 -8.86 5.77 16.87
N VAL A 14 -9.36 5.14 17.94
CA VAL A 14 -9.64 3.70 17.97
C VAL A 14 -10.73 3.33 16.96
N VAL A 15 -11.82 4.11 16.91
CA VAL A 15 -12.89 3.89 15.92
C VAL A 15 -12.37 4.04 14.49
N SER A 16 -11.59 5.08 14.20
CA SER A 16 -10.97 5.27 12.88
C SER A 16 -10.00 4.14 12.53
N PHE A 17 -9.25 3.63 13.51
CA PHE A 17 -8.35 2.49 13.33
C PHE A 17 -9.11 1.21 12.98
N VAL A 18 -10.15 0.87 13.74
CA VAL A 18 -10.99 -0.31 13.48
C VAL A 18 -11.70 -0.18 12.14
N ALA A 19 -12.25 1.00 11.83
CA ALA A 19 -12.86 1.29 10.55
C ALA A 19 -11.86 1.13 9.40
N MET A 20 -10.62 1.56 9.58
CA MET A 20 -9.55 1.41 8.57
C MET A 20 -9.19 -0.06 8.34
N VAL A 21 -9.07 -0.87 9.39
CA VAL A 21 -8.84 -2.33 9.25
C VAL A 21 -9.98 -2.98 8.47
N PHE A 22 -11.23 -2.68 8.84
CA PHE A 22 -12.39 -3.27 8.17
C PHE A 22 -12.54 -2.81 6.70
N VAL A 23 -12.49 -1.50 6.46
CA VAL A 23 -12.64 -0.92 5.11
C VAL A 23 -11.46 -1.26 4.23
N GLY A 24 -10.24 -1.28 4.77
CA GLY A 24 -9.04 -1.67 4.04
C GLY A 24 -9.01 -3.16 3.68
N LEU A 25 -9.44 -4.03 4.61
CA LEU A 25 -9.63 -5.44 4.34
C LEU A 25 -10.72 -5.65 3.26
N GLY A 26 -11.86 -4.97 3.38
CA GLY A 26 -12.91 -4.97 2.37
C GLY A 26 -12.38 -4.52 1.01
N ASN A 27 -11.65 -3.42 0.94
CA ASN A 27 -11.04 -2.93 -0.30
C ASN A 27 -10.15 -3.99 -0.96
N LYS A 28 -9.29 -4.68 -0.19
CA LYS A 28 -8.43 -5.76 -0.72
C LYS A 28 -9.21 -7.00 -1.15
N ILE A 29 -10.23 -7.38 -0.40
CA ILE A 29 -11.10 -8.53 -0.72
C ILE A 29 -11.88 -8.24 -1.99
N PHE A 30 -12.61 -7.13 -2.03
CA PHE A 30 -13.40 -6.75 -3.20
C PHE A 30 -12.53 -6.42 -4.42
N GLN A 31 -11.27 -6.01 -4.23
CA GLN A 31 -10.30 -5.88 -5.32
C GLN A 31 -10.09 -7.21 -6.06
N LYS A 32 -10.05 -8.35 -5.35
CA LYS A 32 -9.98 -9.68 -5.94
C LYS A 32 -11.35 -10.19 -6.37
N LEU A 33 -12.39 -9.99 -5.56
CA LEU A 33 -13.72 -10.53 -5.87
C LEU A 33 -14.30 -9.96 -7.17
N GLN A 34 -14.00 -8.70 -7.51
CA GLN A 34 -14.45 -8.13 -8.80
C GLN A 34 -13.79 -8.79 -10.02
N THR A 35 -12.59 -9.36 -9.88
CA THR A 35 -11.88 -9.99 -11.00
C THR A 35 -12.37 -11.41 -11.26
N ILE A 36 -13.15 -12.01 -10.35
CA ILE A 36 -13.73 -13.35 -10.52
C ILE A 36 -14.82 -13.33 -11.60
N PRO A 37 -15.93 -12.57 -11.48
CA PRO A 37 -16.98 -12.54 -12.51
C PRO A 37 -16.55 -11.79 -13.77
N MET A 38 -15.55 -10.91 -13.67
CA MET A 38 -15.03 -10.12 -14.80
C MET A 38 -13.62 -10.53 -15.20
N HIS A 39 -13.30 -11.82 -15.09
CA HIS A 39 -11.99 -12.39 -15.43
C HIS A 39 -11.54 -11.98 -16.85
N ASN A 40 -12.49 -11.94 -17.79
CA ASN A 40 -12.24 -11.60 -19.20
C ASN A 40 -12.12 -10.09 -19.47
N TYR A 41 -12.44 -9.24 -18.48
CA TYR A 41 -12.53 -7.78 -18.62
C TYR A 41 -11.68 -6.97 -17.63
N PRO A 42 -10.40 -7.34 -17.36
CA PRO A 42 -9.54 -6.61 -16.40
C PRO A 42 -9.27 -5.18 -16.84
N MET A 43 -9.24 -4.92 -18.15
CA MET A 43 -9.08 -3.58 -18.70
C MET A 43 -10.25 -2.67 -18.32
N PHE A 44 -11.47 -3.17 -18.51
CA PHE A 44 -12.67 -2.43 -18.16
C PHE A 44 -12.70 -2.11 -16.66
N LEU A 45 -12.35 -3.07 -15.79
CA LEU A 45 -12.25 -2.84 -14.34
C LEU A 45 -11.28 -1.70 -13.98
N ASN A 46 -10.08 -1.70 -14.57
CA ASN A 46 -9.08 -0.66 -14.31
C ASN A 46 -9.53 0.72 -14.80
N LEU A 47 -10.11 0.79 -16.01
CA LEU A 47 -10.64 2.03 -16.57
C LEU A 47 -11.82 2.55 -15.76
N LEU A 48 -12.78 1.69 -15.40
CA LEU A 48 -13.96 2.05 -14.64
C LEU A 48 -13.57 2.59 -13.26
N THR A 49 -12.67 1.90 -12.55
CA THR A 49 -12.21 2.34 -11.22
C THR A 49 -11.56 3.72 -11.29
N THR A 50 -10.66 3.92 -12.26
CA THR A 50 -9.98 5.22 -12.44
C THR A 50 -10.98 6.31 -12.86
N PHE A 51 -11.89 5.98 -13.77
CA PHE A 51 -12.91 6.89 -14.28
C PHE A 51 -13.85 7.37 -13.20
N VAL A 52 -14.35 6.47 -12.33
CA VAL A 52 -15.27 6.82 -11.22
C VAL A 52 -14.58 7.66 -10.15
N TYR A 53 -13.27 7.47 -9.95
CA TYR A 53 -12.50 8.25 -9.00
C TYR A 53 -12.38 9.73 -9.39
N ILE A 54 -12.39 10.05 -10.69
CA ILE A 54 -12.31 11.42 -11.21
C ILE A 54 -13.49 12.29 -10.75
N PRO A 55 -14.77 12.02 -11.10
CA PRO A 55 -15.88 12.88 -10.72
C PRO A 55 -16.04 12.97 -9.21
N ILE A 56 -15.75 11.90 -8.47
CA ILE A 56 -15.77 11.92 -6.99
C ILE A 56 -14.72 12.91 -6.45
N SER A 57 -13.50 12.86 -6.98
CA SER A 57 -12.43 13.79 -6.58
C SER A 57 -12.77 15.23 -6.97
N PHE A 58 -13.26 15.47 -8.18
CA PHE A 58 -13.63 16.82 -8.63
C PHE A 58 -14.86 17.38 -7.90
N ALA A 59 -15.81 16.53 -7.50
CA ALA A 59 -16.95 16.93 -6.67
C ALA A 59 -16.52 17.46 -5.29
N TYR A 60 -15.39 16.99 -4.75
CA TYR A 60 -14.78 17.55 -3.55
C TYR A 60 -13.89 18.77 -3.85
N ILE A 61 -13.07 18.70 -4.90
CA ILE A 61 -12.10 19.76 -5.25
C ILE A 61 -12.80 21.07 -5.63
N ILE A 62 -13.83 21.04 -6.47
CA ILE A 62 -14.52 22.25 -6.97
C ILE A 62 -15.10 23.12 -5.83
N PRO A 63 -15.89 22.58 -4.87
CA PRO A 63 -16.39 23.39 -3.76
C PRO A 63 -15.27 23.80 -2.80
N MET A 64 -14.25 22.97 -2.57
CA MET A 64 -13.09 23.36 -1.75
C MET A 64 -12.27 24.49 -2.37
N ILE A 65 -12.21 24.57 -3.70
CA ILE A 65 -11.58 25.65 -4.46
C ILE A 65 -12.37 26.95 -4.38
N LYS A 66 -13.71 26.87 -4.36
CA LYS A 66 -14.61 28.01 -4.49
C LYS A 66 -15.03 28.60 -3.14
N TYR A 67 -15.17 27.76 -2.12
CA TYR A 67 -15.69 28.15 -0.80
C TYR A 67 -14.76 27.77 0.36
N GLY A 68 -13.75 26.94 0.13
CA GLY A 68 -12.83 26.46 1.15
C GLY A 68 -11.49 27.20 1.17
N THR A 69 -10.78 27.11 2.30
CA THR A 69 -9.38 27.55 2.46
C THR A 69 -8.36 26.41 2.33
N ALA A 70 -8.82 25.18 2.08
CA ALA A 70 -7.98 23.98 2.03
C ALA A 70 -7.13 23.88 0.74
N ILE A 71 -7.57 24.50 -0.37
CA ILE A 71 -6.84 24.47 -1.64
C ILE A 71 -6.29 25.86 -1.97
N THR A 72 -5.03 26.11 -1.61
CA THR A 72 -4.35 27.39 -1.82
C THR A 72 -3.97 27.61 -3.29
N ALA A 73 -3.73 28.87 -3.67
CA ALA A 73 -3.25 29.20 -5.01
C ALA A 73 -1.86 28.60 -5.32
N GLU A 74 -1.02 28.40 -4.29
CA GLU A 74 0.26 27.70 -4.41
C GLU A 74 0.11 26.23 -4.78
N GLN A 75 -0.89 25.52 -4.25
CA GLN A 75 -1.15 24.14 -4.68
C GLN A 75 -1.52 24.03 -6.17
N ARG A 76 -2.06 25.10 -6.77
CA ARG A 76 -2.40 25.16 -8.19
C ARG A 76 -1.22 25.55 -9.09
N SER A 77 -0.16 26.12 -8.53
CA SER A 77 1.05 26.48 -9.29
C SER A 77 1.97 25.28 -9.52
N VAL A 78 1.71 24.15 -8.86
CA VAL A 78 2.44 22.89 -9.07
C VAL A 78 2.38 22.50 -10.56
N PRO A 79 3.54 22.24 -11.20
CA PRO A 79 3.59 21.96 -12.62
C PRO A 79 2.80 20.70 -12.97
N LYS A 80 1.87 20.80 -13.93
CA LYS A 80 1.03 19.68 -14.37
C LYS A 80 1.83 18.47 -14.88
N LYS A 81 3.06 18.69 -15.34
CA LYS A 81 4.00 17.62 -15.74
C LYS A 81 4.30 16.64 -14.60
N THR A 82 4.38 17.15 -13.37
CA THR A 82 4.60 16.33 -12.17
C THR A 82 3.44 15.35 -11.95
N PHE A 83 2.20 15.84 -12.06
CA PHE A 83 1.00 14.97 -11.98
C PHE A 83 0.93 13.99 -13.15
N ALA A 84 1.37 14.38 -14.35
CA ALA A 84 1.38 13.50 -15.51
C ALA A 84 2.35 12.31 -15.36
N VAL A 85 3.56 12.55 -14.83
CA VAL A 85 4.53 11.47 -14.54
C VAL A 85 3.98 10.51 -13.48
N MET A 86 3.37 11.05 -12.40
CA MET A 86 2.74 10.25 -11.36
C MET A 86 1.59 9.40 -11.91
N GLY A 87 0.68 10.00 -12.68
CA GLY A 87 -0.45 9.30 -13.29
C GLY A 87 -0.01 8.24 -14.30
N GLY A 88 1.05 8.49 -15.07
CA GLY A 88 1.62 7.50 -15.97
C GLY A 88 2.17 6.28 -15.24
N LEU A 89 2.96 6.49 -14.18
CA LEU A 89 3.50 5.40 -13.35
C LEU A 89 2.40 4.63 -12.61
N ASP A 90 1.44 5.33 -12.02
CA ASP A 90 0.29 4.72 -11.33
C ASP A 90 -0.59 3.93 -12.31
N SER A 91 -0.73 4.39 -13.57
CA SER A 91 -1.44 3.66 -14.61
C SER A 91 -0.75 2.35 -14.96
N VAL A 92 0.57 2.36 -15.14
CA VAL A 92 1.34 1.14 -15.43
C VAL A 92 1.24 0.17 -14.26
N ALA A 93 1.44 0.66 -13.03
CA ALA A 93 1.30 -0.14 -11.82
C ALA A 93 -0.11 -0.74 -11.67
N GLY A 94 -1.14 0.05 -11.92
CA GLY A 94 -2.55 -0.36 -11.80
C GLY A 94 -2.92 -1.45 -12.80
N ILE A 95 -2.52 -1.31 -14.06
CA ILE A 95 -2.77 -2.33 -15.09
C ILE A 95 -2.08 -3.64 -14.71
N LEU A 96 -0.79 -3.62 -14.38
CA LEU A 96 -0.06 -4.84 -14.00
C LEU A 96 -0.69 -5.52 -12.77
N GLN A 97 -1.13 -4.74 -11.78
CA GLN A 97 -1.80 -5.28 -10.59
C GLN A 97 -3.17 -5.88 -10.88
N VAL A 98 -4.00 -5.23 -11.70
CA VAL A 98 -5.34 -5.75 -12.01
C VAL A 98 -5.23 -7.05 -12.80
N PHE A 99 -4.31 -7.11 -13.77
CA PHE A 99 -4.08 -8.35 -14.52
C PHE A 99 -3.60 -9.46 -13.60
N ALA A 100 -2.56 -9.21 -12.82
CA ALA A 100 -2.07 -10.27 -11.94
C ALA A 100 -3.06 -10.59 -10.80
N ALA A 101 -3.94 -9.68 -10.42
CA ALA A 101 -5.05 -9.97 -9.51
C ALA A 101 -6.09 -10.92 -10.13
N THR A 102 -6.29 -10.86 -11.45
CA THR A 102 -7.14 -11.82 -12.18
C THR A 102 -6.60 -13.24 -12.06
N TYR A 103 -5.29 -13.45 -12.24
CA TYR A 103 -4.69 -14.79 -12.31
C TYR A 103 -4.12 -15.34 -11.00
N LEU A 104 -3.93 -14.50 -9.98
CA LEU A 104 -3.39 -14.93 -8.68
C LEU A 104 -4.48 -15.05 -7.61
N GLY A 105 -4.27 -15.94 -6.65
CA GLY A 105 -5.12 -16.04 -5.46
C GLY A 105 -5.06 -14.79 -4.59
N GLY A 106 -6.16 -14.48 -3.90
CA GLY A 106 -6.26 -13.29 -3.03
C GLY A 106 -5.19 -13.22 -1.94
N SER A 107 -4.88 -14.36 -1.33
CA SER A 107 -3.80 -14.48 -0.33
C SER A 107 -2.43 -14.14 -0.92
N LEU A 108 -2.11 -14.70 -2.09
CA LEU A 108 -0.84 -14.48 -2.77
C LEU A 108 -0.65 -13.01 -3.19
N ILE A 109 -1.71 -12.34 -3.67
CA ILE A 109 -1.69 -10.90 -3.99
C ILE A 109 -1.29 -10.06 -2.77
N ILE A 110 -1.84 -10.38 -1.59
CA ILE A 110 -1.54 -9.65 -0.35
C ILE A 110 -0.09 -9.87 0.09
N LEU A 111 0.41 -11.10 -0.01
CA LEU A 111 1.79 -11.45 0.34
C LEU A 111 2.78 -10.79 -0.62
N LEU A 112 2.57 -10.93 -1.93
CA LEU A 112 3.44 -10.34 -2.95
C LEU A 112 3.41 -8.81 -2.93
N GLY A 113 2.31 -8.19 -2.50
CA GLY A 113 2.24 -6.76 -2.26
C GLY A 113 3.25 -6.24 -1.22
N GLN A 114 3.79 -7.10 -0.36
CA GLN A 114 4.86 -6.72 0.58
C GLN A 114 6.22 -6.53 -0.09
N ALA A 115 6.39 -6.97 -1.35
CA ALA A 115 7.56 -6.66 -2.16
C ALA A 115 7.75 -5.15 -2.37
N ALA A 116 6.69 -4.35 -2.20
CA ALA A 116 6.77 -2.90 -2.22
C ALA A 116 7.75 -2.34 -1.17
N ILE A 117 8.04 -3.05 -0.07
CA ILE A 117 8.96 -2.58 0.99
C ILE A 117 10.43 -2.59 0.53
N PRO A 118 11.02 -3.72 0.13
CA PRO A 118 12.39 -3.71 -0.38
C PRO A 118 12.50 -2.85 -1.65
N VAL A 119 11.49 -2.85 -2.52
CA VAL A 119 11.49 -2.05 -3.75
C VAL A 119 11.46 -0.54 -3.43
N SER A 120 10.62 -0.09 -2.49
CA SER A 120 10.58 1.32 -2.09
C SER A 120 11.87 1.78 -1.43
N MET A 121 12.49 0.92 -0.60
CA MET A 121 13.77 1.22 0.03
C MET A 121 14.89 1.45 -1.00
N VAL A 122 14.98 0.59 -2.02
CA VAL A 122 15.98 0.74 -3.09
C VAL A 122 15.72 2.02 -3.89
N ILE A 123 14.48 2.26 -4.31
CA ILE A 123 14.11 3.43 -5.13
C ILE A 123 14.31 4.73 -4.35
N SER A 124 13.90 4.79 -3.09
CA SER A 124 14.06 5.96 -2.23
C SER A 124 15.54 6.22 -1.92
N SER A 125 16.32 5.18 -1.64
CA SER A 125 17.78 5.32 -1.50
C SER A 125 18.43 5.87 -2.77
N ALA A 126 17.95 5.48 -3.95
CA ALA A 126 18.49 5.99 -5.22
C ALA A 126 18.08 7.44 -5.50
N LEU A 127 16.79 7.78 -5.34
CA LEU A 127 16.21 9.07 -5.76
C LEU A 127 16.26 10.19 -4.71
N LEU A 128 16.11 9.84 -3.43
CA LEU A 128 16.08 10.75 -2.30
C LEU A 128 17.39 10.70 -1.48
N GLN A 129 18.28 9.73 -1.72
CA GLN A 129 19.52 9.54 -0.96
C GLN A 129 19.29 9.41 0.55
N THR A 130 18.14 8.83 0.93
CA THR A 130 17.74 8.61 2.33
C THR A 130 18.63 7.53 2.97
N ARG A 131 19.12 7.79 4.18
CA ARG A 131 19.82 6.79 4.97
C ARG A 131 18.84 6.02 5.84
N TYR A 132 18.83 4.70 5.68
CA TYR A 132 17.99 3.81 6.47
C TYR A 132 18.75 3.23 7.66
N SER A 133 18.00 2.91 8.72
CA SER A 133 18.53 2.25 9.91
C SER A 133 18.83 0.78 9.63
N ILE A 134 19.78 0.19 10.38
CA ILE A 134 20.14 -1.23 10.28
C ILE A 134 18.90 -2.12 10.48
N TYR A 135 17.99 -1.73 11.37
CA TYR A 135 16.76 -2.47 11.63
C TYR A 135 15.82 -2.53 10.42
N GLN A 136 15.75 -1.46 9.63
CA GLN A 136 14.94 -1.41 8.42
C GLN A 136 15.55 -2.31 7.34
N TYR A 137 16.88 -2.35 7.20
CA TYR A 137 17.55 -3.29 6.30
C TYR A 137 17.29 -4.75 6.70
N VAL A 138 17.42 -5.09 7.98
CA VAL A 138 17.11 -6.44 8.49
C VAL A 138 15.65 -6.81 8.18
N GLY A 139 14.71 -5.91 8.46
CA GLY A 139 13.29 -6.13 8.16
C GLY A 139 13.03 -6.37 6.68
N ALA A 140 13.63 -5.57 5.79
CA ALA A 140 13.49 -5.73 4.33
C ALA A 140 14.08 -7.06 3.83
N VAL A 141 15.22 -7.51 4.37
CA VAL A 141 15.82 -8.81 4.05
C VAL A 141 14.91 -9.95 4.49
N VAL A 142 14.35 -9.89 5.71
CA VAL A 142 13.42 -10.92 6.22
C VAL A 142 12.16 -10.99 5.37
N VAL A 143 11.58 -9.85 4.98
CA VAL A 143 10.42 -9.82 4.04
C VAL A 143 10.80 -10.47 2.70
N THR A 144 11.98 -10.17 2.16
CA THR A 144 12.46 -10.74 0.90
C THR A 144 12.62 -12.26 1.00
N ILE A 145 13.17 -12.77 2.10
CA ILE A 145 13.26 -14.22 2.36
C ILE A 145 11.86 -14.84 2.42
N GLY A 146 10.91 -14.20 3.11
CA GLY A 146 9.53 -14.66 3.18
C GLY A 146 8.88 -14.75 1.80
N LEU A 147 9.11 -13.78 0.91
CA LEU A 147 8.64 -13.82 -0.48
C LEU A 147 9.28 -14.97 -1.27
N ILE A 148 10.58 -15.23 -1.09
CA ILE A 148 11.26 -16.36 -1.73
C ILE A 148 10.69 -17.69 -1.24
N VAL A 149 10.32 -17.81 0.04
CA VAL A 149 9.69 -19.04 0.57
C VAL A 149 8.31 -19.26 -0.05
N VAL A 150 7.52 -18.21 -0.23
CA VAL A 150 6.18 -18.28 -0.87
C VAL A 150 6.29 -18.62 -2.36
N LEU A 151 7.27 -18.06 -3.06
CA LEU A 151 7.47 -18.26 -4.50
C LEU A 151 8.32 -19.47 -4.86
N GLY A 152 9.07 -20.00 -3.89
CA GLY A 152 10.03 -21.07 -4.10
C GLY A 152 9.32 -22.33 -4.62
N PRO A 153 9.95 -23.07 -5.56
CA PRO A 153 9.41 -24.34 -6.04
C PRO A 153 9.43 -25.33 -4.88
N GLY A 154 8.33 -25.41 -4.14
CA GLY A 154 8.21 -26.40 -3.11
C GLY A 154 7.92 -27.76 -3.75
N VAL A 155 8.51 -28.79 -3.16
CA VAL A 155 8.54 -30.23 -3.47
C VAL A 155 7.16 -30.90 -3.66
N ASP A 156 6.26 -30.33 -4.43
CA ASP A 156 5.01 -30.92 -4.88
C ASP A 156 5.06 -31.02 -6.40
N SER A 157 5.73 -32.07 -6.87
CA SER A 157 5.97 -32.42 -8.27
C SER A 157 4.68 -32.84 -9.03
N SER A 158 3.55 -32.17 -8.84
CA SER A 158 2.25 -32.62 -9.38
C SER A 158 1.36 -31.55 -10.03
N ALA A 159 1.87 -30.36 -10.35
CA ALA A 159 1.11 -29.36 -11.13
C ALA A 159 1.94 -28.76 -12.28
N GLY A 160 2.09 -29.53 -13.35
CA GLY A 160 2.63 -29.04 -14.62
C GLY A 160 1.61 -28.13 -15.32
N ALA A 161 2.10 -27.01 -15.89
CA ALA A 161 1.39 -25.90 -16.54
C ALA A 161 0.89 -24.75 -15.62
N ASP A 162 0.04 -25.00 -14.62
CA ASP A 162 -0.54 -23.90 -13.79
C ASP A 162 0.49 -23.21 -12.87
N SER A 163 1.52 -23.94 -12.44
CA SER A 163 2.60 -23.41 -11.61
C SER A 163 3.44 -22.35 -12.34
N HIS A 164 3.71 -22.55 -13.63
CA HIS A 164 4.45 -21.59 -14.44
C HIS A 164 3.69 -20.29 -14.63
N MET A 165 2.38 -20.36 -14.91
CA MET A 165 1.54 -19.15 -15.03
C MET A 165 1.47 -18.41 -13.70
N THR A 166 1.32 -19.12 -12.58
CA THR A 166 1.32 -18.52 -11.24
C THR A 166 2.63 -17.80 -10.94
N ILE A 167 3.77 -18.40 -11.26
CA ILE A 167 5.10 -17.76 -11.08
C ILE A 167 5.22 -16.52 -11.95
N VAL A 168 4.84 -16.59 -13.23
CA VAL A 168 4.90 -15.45 -14.15
C VAL A 168 4.05 -14.29 -13.65
N TRP A 169 2.79 -14.54 -13.28
CA TRP A 169 1.92 -13.48 -12.75
C TRP A 169 2.36 -12.96 -11.40
N SER A 170 3.01 -13.79 -10.58
CA SER A 170 3.63 -13.35 -9.33
C SER A 170 4.79 -12.39 -9.57
N MET A 171 5.62 -12.67 -10.58
CA MET A 171 6.68 -11.76 -11.02
C MET A 171 6.10 -10.46 -11.56
N VAL A 172 4.96 -10.52 -12.28
CA VAL A 172 4.24 -9.32 -12.73
C VAL A 172 3.73 -8.48 -11.55
N MET A 173 3.20 -9.11 -10.48
CA MET A 173 2.84 -8.37 -9.25
C MET A 173 4.05 -7.69 -8.61
N ILE A 174 5.17 -8.38 -8.48
CA ILE A 174 6.39 -7.79 -7.89
C ILE A 174 6.89 -6.65 -8.79
N LEU A 175 6.89 -6.85 -10.10
CA LEU A 175 7.28 -5.82 -11.06
C LEU A 175 6.36 -4.59 -10.99
N SER A 176 5.06 -4.78 -10.73
CA SER A 176 4.09 -3.68 -10.55
C SER A 176 4.40 -2.79 -9.34
N CYS A 177 5.11 -3.33 -8.33
CA CYS A 177 5.55 -2.56 -7.18
C CYS A 177 6.60 -1.51 -7.56
N VAL A 178 7.40 -1.74 -8.62
CA VAL A 178 8.43 -0.79 -9.08
C VAL A 178 7.82 0.56 -9.51
N PRO A 179 6.91 0.63 -10.50
CA PRO A 179 6.29 1.89 -10.88
C PRO A 179 5.43 2.49 -9.75
N MET A 180 4.77 1.66 -8.92
CA MET A 180 4.01 2.14 -7.75
C MET A 180 4.91 2.86 -6.73
N CYS A 181 6.03 2.24 -6.36
CA CYS A 181 6.99 2.81 -5.43
C CYS A 181 7.69 4.03 -6.04
N LEU A 182 8.02 3.98 -7.34
CA LEU A 182 8.59 5.10 -8.07
C LEU A 182 7.67 6.32 -8.06
N SER A 183 6.37 6.12 -8.31
CA SER A 183 5.35 7.16 -8.21
C SER A 183 5.26 7.74 -6.80
N SER A 184 5.27 6.88 -5.78
CA SER A 184 5.17 7.29 -4.37
C SER A 184 6.38 8.11 -3.91
N VAL A 185 7.59 7.66 -4.23
CA VAL A 185 8.85 8.37 -3.93
C VAL A 185 8.95 9.67 -4.74
N TYR A 186 8.45 9.66 -5.98
CA TYR A 186 8.39 10.88 -6.79
C TYR A 186 7.39 11.90 -6.23
N LYS A 187 6.25 11.46 -5.68
CA LYS A 187 5.32 12.30 -4.90
C LYS A 187 6.01 12.95 -3.72
N GLU A 188 6.76 12.17 -2.94
CA GLU A 188 7.53 12.70 -1.82
C GLU A 188 8.59 13.72 -2.26
N LYS A 189 9.35 13.43 -3.33
CA LYS A 189 10.39 14.35 -3.84
C LYS A 189 9.84 15.63 -4.44
N ALA A 190 8.78 15.54 -5.23
CA ALA A 190 8.24 16.68 -5.97
C ALA A 190 7.37 17.59 -5.10
N LEU A 191 6.83 17.08 -3.99
CA LEU A 191 5.92 17.78 -3.10
C LEU A 191 6.50 18.04 -1.71
N GLY A 192 7.76 17.67 -1.46
CA GLY A 192 8.33 17.45 -0.11
C GLY A 192 8.12 18.52 0.95
N GLU A 193 7.99 19.80 0.59
CA GLU A 193 7.67 20.88 1.54
C GLU A 193 6.29 21.51 1.30
N THR A 194 5.61 21.14 0.20
CA THR A 194 4.30 21.67 -0.15
C THR A 194 3.21 20.80 0.45
N GLU A 195 2.51 21.32 1.46
CA GLU A 195 1.30 20.69 1.99
C GLU A 195 0.21 20.71 0.90
N LEU A 196 0.06 19.60 0.16
CA LEU A 196 -0.98 19.39 -0.83
C LEU A 196 -2.11 18.55 -0.25
N ASP A 197 -3.35 18.95 -0.54
CA ASP A 197 -4.50 18.12 -0.24
C ASP A 197 -4.42 16.80 -1.04
N VAL A 198 -4.53 15.68 -0.35
CA VAL A 198 -4.36 14.34 -0.93
C VAL A 198 -5.46 14.04 -1.95
N VAL A 199 -6.68 14.56 -1.77
CA VAL A 199 -7.79 14.39 -2.73
C VAL A 199 -7.51 15.20 -3.99
N TYR A 200 -6.97 16.42 -3.85
CA TYR A 200 -6.55 17.23 -5.00
C TYR A 200 -5.43 16.55 -5.80
N LEU A 201 -4.39 16.06 -5.12
CA LEU A 201 -3.29 15.32 -5.74
C LEU A 201 -3.81 14.08 -6.48
N ASN A 202 -4.54 13.20 -5.77
CA ASN A 202 -5.04 11.96 -6.36
C ASN A 202 -6.07 12.23 -7.46
N GLY A 203 -6.84 13.31 -7.40
CA GLY A 203 -7.79 13.70 -8.44
C GLY A 203 -7.10 14.07 -9.76
N TRP A 204 -6.06 14.90 -9.73
CA TRP A 204 -5.28 15.23 -10.94
C TRP A 204 -4.47 14.04 -11.45
N VAL A 205 -3.88 13.26 -10.55
CA VAL A 205 -3.19 12.01 -10.90
C VAL A 205 -4.17 11.06 -11.59
N ALA A 206 -5.41 10.91 -11.10
CA ALA A 206 -6.42 10.05 -11.71
C ALA A 206 -6.82 10.50 -13.13
N VAL A 207 -6.86 11.81 -13.41
CA VAL A 207 -7.10 12.32 -14.78
C VAL A 207 -5.99 11.88 -15.72
N PHE A 208 -4.72 12.10 -15.34
CA PHE A 208 -3.59 11.68 -16.15
C PHE A 208 -3.47 10.15 -16.23
N GLN A 209 -3.80 9.45 -15.15
CA GLN A 209 -3.86 7.99 -15.10
C GLN A 209 -4.90 7.45 -16.09
N PHE A 210 -6.10 8.03 -16.15
CA PHE A 210 -7.12 7.63 -17.12
C PHE A 210 -6.67 7.92 -18.56
N MET A 211 -6.09 9.10 -18.81
CA MET A 211 -5.56 9.46 -20.12
C MET A 211 -4.43 8.53 -20.58
N MET A 212 -3.54 8.11 -19.67
CA MET A 212 -2.45 7.19 -19.97
C MET A 212 -2.92 5.73 -20.01
N ALA A 213 -3.95 5.36 -19.26
CA ALA A 213 -4.52 4.02 -19.29
C ALA A 213 -5.08 3.68 -20.67
N LEU A 214 -5.66 4.64 -21.40
CA LEU A 214 -6.22 4.46 -22.74
C LEU A 214 -5.21 3.92 -23.77
N PRO A 215 -4.03 4.53 -24.03
CA PRO A 215 -3.04 3.95 -24.93
C PRO A 215 -2.41 2.66 -24.37
N LEU A 216 -2.29 2.55 -23.05
CA LEU A 216 -1.78 1.36 -22.38
C LEU A 216 -2.75 0.16 -22.46
N THR A 217 -4.02 0.36 -22.87
CA THR A 217 -4.94 -0.77 -23.11
C THR A 217 -4.49 -1.65 -24.26
N ILE A 218 -3.78 -1.11 -25.25
CA ILE A 218 -3.34 -1.85 -26.43
C ILE A 218 -2.33 -2.96 -26.07
N PRO A 219 -1.17 -2.66 -25.43
CA PRO A 219 -0.24 -3.70 -25.03
C PRO A 219 -0.83 -4.62 -23.95
N ALA A 220 -1.69 -4.10 -23.06
CA ALA A 220 -2.30 -4.91 -22.01
C ALA A 220 -3.31 -5.93 -22.56
N ALA A 221 -4.09 -5.55 -23.58
CA ALA A 221 -5.03 -6.45 -24.26
C ALA A 221 -4.33 -7.64 -24.94
N MET A 222 -3.10 -7.46 -25.42
CA MET A 222 -2.31 -8.53 -26.05
C MET A 222 -1.70 -9.52 -25.04
N ILE A 223 -1.55 -9.12 -23.77
CA ILE A 223 -0.93 -9.93 -22.70
C ILE A 223 -1.99 -10.69 -21.88
N GLY A 224 -3.26 -10.25 -21.94
CA GLY A 224 -4.37 -10.94 -21.27
C GLY A 224 -4.62 -12.33 -21.84
N ASN A 225 -5.19 -13.21 -21.01
CA ASN A 225 -5.78 -14.49 -21.42
C ASN A 225 -7.30 -14.41 -21.17
N PRO A 226 -8.12 -14.36 -22.23
CA PRO A 226 -7.77 -14.49 -23.64
C PRO A 226 -7.11 -13.23 -24.24
N PRO A 227 -6.18 -13.38 -25.19
CA PRO A 227 -5.58 -12.24 -25.90
C PRO A 227 -6.63 -11.60 -26.81
N VAL A 228 -6.81 -10.30 -26.69
CA VAL A 228 -7.79 -9.54 -27.47
C VAL A 228 -7.05 -8.81 -28.59
N GLU A 229 -7.47 -9.03 -29.84
CA GLU A 229 -6.88 -8.32 -30.97
C GLU A 229 -7.12 -6.79 -30.81
N PRO A 230 -6.17 -5.92 -31.16
CA PRO A 230 -6.32 -4.47 -30.97
C PRO A 230 -7.59 -3.84 -31.57
N LYS A 231 -8.19 -4.49 -32.57
CA LYS A 231 -9.45 -4.07 -33.20
C LYS A 231 -10.68 -4.33 -32.34
N ASP A 232 -10.62 -5.34 -31.48
CA ASP A 232 -11.74 -5.78 -30.65
C ASP A 232 -11.66 -5.22 -29.22
N ILE A 233 -10.68 -4.38 -28.91
CA ILE A 233 -10.54 -3.75 -27.57
C ILE A 233 -11.80 -2.96 -27.21
N MET A 234 -12.36 -2.19 -28.15
CA MET A 234 -13.59 -1.43 -27.89
C MET A 234 -14.79 -2.35 -27.70
N SER A 235 -14.85 -3.49 -28.40
CA SER A 235 -15.88 -4.51 -28.17
C SER A 235 -15.70 -5.12 -26.78
N ASN A 236 -14.49 -5.52 -26.40
CA ASN A 236 -14.21 -6.09 -25.08
C ASN A 236 -14.54 -5.10 -23.94
N LEU A 237 -14.26 -3.80 -24.10
CA LEU A 237 -14.68 -2.79 -23.13
C LEU A 237 -16.21 -2.66 -23.04
N TYR A 238 -16.90 -2.73 -24.18
CA TYR A 238 -18.36 -2.68 -24.22
C TYR A 238 -19.00 -3.96 -23.66
N ASP A 239 -18.40 -5.11 -23.91
CA ASP A 239 -18.81 -6.40 -23.36
C ASP A 239 -18.56 -6.43 -21.84
N GLY A 240 -17.44 -5.88 -21.38
CA GLY A 240 -17.19 -5.65 -19.96
C GLY A 240 -18.23 -4.72 -19.33
N PHE A 241 -18.66 -3.67 -20.03
CA PHE A 241 -19.76 -2.82 -19.56
C PHE A 241 -21.10 -3.59 -19.47
N ARG A 242 -21.41 -4.45 -20.44
CA ARG A 242 -22.59 -5.32 -20.39
C ARG A 242 -22.52 -6.32 -19.23
N CYS A 243 -21.34 -6.90 -19.00
CA CYS A 243 -21.10 -7.75 -17.85
C CYS A 243 -21.24 -6.98 -16.53
N TYR A 244 -20.79 -5.73 -16.46
CA TYR A 244 -21.04 -4.89 -15.30
C TYR A 244 -22.53 -4.61 -15.06
N LEU A 245 -23.37 -4.64 -16.10
CA LEU A 245 -24.83 -4.54 -15.98
C LEU A 245 -25.52 -5.89 -15.70
N GLY A 246 -24.76 -6.98 -15.55
CA GLY A 246 -25.29 -8.31 -15.25
C GLY A 246 -25.65 -9.14 -16.49
N HIS A 247 -25.28 -8.69 -17.69
CA HIS A 247 -25.49 -9.45 -18.92
C HIS A 247 -24.23 -10.24 -19.28
N ASN A 248 -24.35 -11.56 -19.33
CA ASN A 248 -23.27 -12.43 -19.80
C ASN A 248 -23.01 -12.19 -21.30
N THR A 249 -21.75 -12.11 -21.66
CA THR A 249 -21.27 -11.83 -23.01
C THR A 249 -20.50 -13.01 -23.60
N ILE A 250 -19.80 -13.77 -22.76
CA ILE A 250 -19.12 -15.02 -23.13
C ILE A 250 -19.85 -16.22 -22.50
N ASP A 251 -20.69 -16.87 -23.31
CA ASP A 251 -21.51 -18.01 -22.86
C ASP A 251 -20.86 -19.39 -23.10
N HIS A 252 -19.78 -19.45 -23.88
CA HIS A 252 -19.09 -20.68 -24.27
C HIS A 252 -17.56 -20.54 -24.06
N GLY A 253 -16.92 -21.56 -23.48
CA GLY A 253 -15.47 -21.60 -23.26
C GLY A 253 -15.06 -22.05 -21.84
N PRO A 254 -13.75 -22.17 -21.56
CA PRO A 254 -13.23 -22.56 -20.23
C PRO A 254 -13.45 -21.50 -19.14
N HIS A 255 -13.65 -20.24 -19.50
CA HIS A 255 -13.94 -19.12 -18.59
C HIS A 255 -15.27 -18.45 -18.95
N LYS A 256 -16.38 -19.13 -18.67
CA LYS A 256 -17.73 -18.59 -18.88
C LYS A 256 -17.99 -17.41 -17.95
N ASP A 257 -18.60 -16.36 -18.48
CA ASP A 257 -18.98 -15.19 -17.70
C ASP A 257 -20.14 -15.52 -16.75
N ASP A 258 -19.98 -15.18 -15.47
CA ASP A 258 -21.06 -15.14 -14.47
C ASP A 258 -21.20 -13.71 -13.93
N CYS A 259 -21.79 -12.86 -14.77
CA CYS A 259 -21.89 -11.43 -14.54
C CYS A 259 -22.98 -11.05 -13.54
N ALA A 260 -23.81 -11.98 -13.06
CA ALA A 260 -24.95 -11.69 -12.19
C ALA A 260 -24.55 -10.95 -10.90
N ASN A 261 -23.37 -11.27 -10.36
CA ASN A 261 -22.81 -10.61 -9.16
C ASN A 261 -21.75 -9.55 -9.48
N ALA A 262 -21.41 -9.33 -10.75
CA ALA A 262 -20.35 -8.41 -11.16
C ALA A 262 -20.65 -6.97 -10.71
N THR A 263 -21.89 -6.50 -10.91
CA THR A 263 -22.29 -5.14 -10.50
C THR A 263 -22.08 -4.93 -9.00
N VAL A 264 -22.44 -5.92 -8.19
CA VAL A 264 -22.35 -5.84 -6.73
C VAL A 264 -20.89 -5.81 -6.29
N PHE A 265 -20.04 -6.70 -6.79
CA PHE A 265 -18.63 -6.75 -6.38
C PHE A 265 -17.84 -5.53 -6.85
N VAL A 266 -18.06 -5.07 -8.09
CA VAL A 266 -17.39 -3.88 -8.62
C VAL A 266 -17.86 -2.62 -7.89
N SER A 267 -19.17 -2.46 -7.66
CA SER A 267 -19.70 -1.30 -6.93
C SER A 267 -19.23 -1.30 -5.48
N ALA A 268 -19.23 -2.47 -4.82
CA ALA A 268 -18.70 -2.60 -3.47
C ALA A 268 -17.21 -2.24 -3.43
N TYR A 269 -16.40 -2.74 -4.37
CA TYR A 269 -14.99 -2.38 -4.47
C TYR A 269 -14.81 -0.86 -4.58
N ILE A 270 -15.54 -0.18 -5.48
CA ILE A 270 -15.46 1.27 -5.64
C ILE A 270 -15.79 2.00 -4.33
N VAL A 271 -16.86 1.61 -3.63
CA VAL A 271 -17.25 2.21 -2.35
C VAL A 271 -16.18 1.99 -1.29
N PHE A 272 -15.69 0.76 -1.13
CA PHE A 272 -14.62 0.45 -0.19
C PHE A 272 -13.31 1.17 -0.56
N ASN A 273 -13.00 1.32 -1.84
CA ASN A 273 -11.81 2.01 -2.32
C ASN A 273 -11.83 3.50 -1.99
N VAL A 274 -12.95 4.17 -2.25
CA VAL A 274 -13.14 5.59 -1.91
C VAL A 274 -13.11 5.78 -0.39
N ALA A 275 -13.83 4.94 0.37
CA ALA A 275 -13.85 4.99 1.82
C ALA A 275 -12.45 4.75 2.42
N TYR A 276 -11.70 3.81 1.85
CA TYR A 276 -10.32 3.50 2.24
C TYR A 276 -9.39 4.69 2.03
N ASN A 277 -9.43 5.31 0.83
CA ASN A 277 -8.63 6.50 0.54
C ASN A 277 -8.99 7.67 1.47
N LEU A 278 -10.28 7.88 1.76
CA LEU A 278 -10.72 8.92 2.69
C LEU A 278 -10.27 8.65 4.13
N LEU A 279 -10.33 7.39 4.59
CA LEU A 279 -9.87 6.99 5.93
C LEU A 279 -8.36 7.15 6.10
N ILE A 280 -7.56 6.89 5.05
CA ILE A 280 -6.11 7.17 5.07
C ILE A 280 -5.87 8.65 5.37
N ILE A 281 -6.55 9.55 4.64
CA ILE A 281 -6.41 11.00 4.81
C ILE A 281 -6.85 11.42 6.22
N LEU A 282 -7.97 10.88 6.69
CA LEU A 282 -8.50 11.17 8.03
C LEU A 282 -7.50 10.74 9.12
N ILE A 283 -6.92 9.55 9.02
CA ILE A 283 -5.93 9.05 9.97
C ILE A 283 -4.64 9.85 9.91
N LEU A 284 -4.16 10.23 8.72
CA LEU A 284 -2.96 11.07 8.61
C LEU A 284 -3.19 12.48 9.17
N LYS A 285 -4.40 13.03 9.01
CA LYS A 285 -4.77 14.37 9.48
C LYS A 285 -4.98 14.45 11.00
N PHE A 286 -5.62 13.45 11.60
CA PHE A 286 -5.98 13.46 13.03
C PHE A 286 -5.12 12.56 13.91
N GLY A 287 -4.45 11.57 13.32
CA GLY A 287 -3.60 10.60 13.96
C GLY A 287 -2.13 10.75 13.56
N SER A 288 -1.41 9.63 13.56
CA SER A 288 -0.01 9.56 13.15
C SER A 288 0.14 8.52 12.03
N ALA A 289 1.20 8.67 11.22
CA ALA A 289 1.56 7.67 10.23
C ALA A 289 1.74 6.28 10.85
N ASN A 290 2.22 6.19 12.10
CA ASN A 290 2.41 4.92 12.80
C ASN A 290 1.09 4.15 13.00
N ILE A 291 -0.03 4.82 13.27
CA ILE A 291 -1.34 4.17 13.41
C ILE A 291 -1.81 3.62 12.06
N LEU A 292 -1.61 4.38 10.98
CA LEU A 292 -1.92 3.94 9.62
C LEU A 292 -1.09 2.69 9.26
N TRP A 293 0.22 2.74 9.49
CA TRP A 293 1.10 1.62 9.21
C TRP A 293 0.78 0.38 10.05
N LEU A 294 0.39 0.56 11.31
CA LEU A 294 -0.05 -0.54 12.17
C LEU A 294 -1.32 -1.20 11.62
N ALA A 295 -2.31 -0.41 11.19
CA ALA A 295 -3.53 -0.93 10.57
C ALA A 295 -3.19 -1.74 9.31
N MET A 296 -2.33 -1.19 8.45
CA MET A 296 -1.87 -1.84 7.23
C MET A 296 -1.10 -3.15 7.49
N THR A 297 -0.29 -3.21 8.56
CA THR A 297 0.39 -4.45 8.95
C THR A 297 -0.63 -5.52 9.36
N ILE A 298 -1.66 -5.16 10.14
CA ILE A 298 -2.69 -6.10 10.60
C ILE A 298 -3.61 -6.56 9.46
N MET A 299 -3.81 -5.73 8.43
CA MET A 299 -4.57 -6.13 7.25
C MET A 299 -3.94 -7.30 6.48
N VAL A 300 -2.61 -7.47 6.51
CA VAL A 300 -1.91 -8.55 5.79
C VAL A 300 -2.33 -9.94 6.27
N PRO A 301 -2.20 -10.30 7.56
CA PRO A 301 -2.60 -11.60 8.07
C PRO A 301 -4.12 -11.77 8.08
N LEU A 302 -4.88 -10.73 8.41
CA LEU A 302 -6.34 -10.79 8.39
C LEU A 302 -6.87 -11.01 6.97
N GLY A 303 -6.25 -10.39 5.97
CA GLY A 303 -6.54 -10.62 4.57
C GLY A 303 -6.27 -12.05 4.16
N ASN A 304 -5.08 -12.56 4.53
CA ASN A 304 -4.72 -13.94 4.25
C ASN A 304 -5.75 -14.92 4.87
N VAL A 305 -6.13 -14.75 6.13
CA VAL A 305 -7.16 -15.56 6.80
C VAL A 305 -8.55 -15.36 6.17
N ALA A 306 -8.91 -14.14 5.77
CA ALA A 306 -10.21 -13.85 5.16
C ALA A 306 -10.43 -14.65 3.88
N PHE A 307 -9.39 -14.83 3.05
CA PHE A 307 -9.43 -15.64 1.83
C PHE A 307 -9.54 -17.16 2.06
N THR A 308 -9.50 -17.61 3.32
CA THR A 308 -9.62 -19.03 3.69
C THR A 308 -11.00 -19.43 4.20
N PHE A 309 -11.82 -18.45 4.58
CA PHE A 309 -13.16 -18.74 5.09
C PHE A 309 -14.06 -19.28 3.98
N PRO A 310 -14.93 -20.26 4.29
CA PRO A 310 -15.82 -20.91 3.31
C PRO A 310 -16.91 -19.97 2.77
N PHE A 311 -17.07 -18.78 3.37
CA PHE A 311 -17.98 -17.74 2.89
C PHE A 311 -17.46 -17.02 1.64
N MET A 312 -16.15 -17.11 1.34
CA MET A 312 -15.56 -16.41 0.21
C MET A 312 -15.57 -17.30 -1.05
N PRO A 313 -15.99 -16.77 -2.22
CA PRO A 313 -15.87 -17.50 -3.49
C PRO A 313 -14.39 -17.75 -3.81
N GLU A 314 -14.08 -18.94 -4.32
CA GLU A 314 -12.71 -19.46 -4.51
C GLU A 314 -11.88 -19.56 -3.22
N HIS A 315 -12.45 -20.13 -2.14
CA HIS A 315 -11.66 -20.40 -0.94
C HIS A 315 -10.44 -21.28 -1.28
N GLN A 316 -9.24 -20.77 -1.03
CA GLN A 316 -8.01 -21.54 -1.21
C GLN A 316 -7.59 -22.13 0.14
N PRO A 317 -7.46 -23.47 0.26
CA PRO A 317 -6.89 -24.06 1.47
C PRO A 317 -5.45 -23.55 1.61
N LEU A 318 -5.10 -22.98 2.77
CA LEU A 318 -3.75 -22.49 3.02
C LEU A 318 -2.77 -23.64 2.93
N HIS A 319 -1.87 -23.60 1.95
CA HIS A 319 -0.74 -24.50 1.93
C HIS A 319 0.20 -24.16 3.09
N ALA A 320 0.86 -25.17 3.67
CA ALA A 320 1.80 -24.97 4.78
C ALA A 320 2.95 -23.99 4.42
N LYS A 321 3.27 -23.86 3.13
CA LYS A 321 4.24 -22.89 2.60
C LYS A 321 3.75 -21.45 2.75
N ASP A 322 2.47 -21.17 2.45
CA ASP A 322 1.88 -19.84 2.58
C ASP A 322 1.80 -19.39 4.04
N ILE A 323 1.52 -20.31 4.95
CA ILE A 323 1.52 -20.05 6.40
C ILE A 323 2.93 -19.71 6.89
N THR A 324 3.92 -20.51 6.50
CA THR A 324 5.32 -20.28 6.86
C THR A 324 5.80 -18.94 6.31
N GLY A 325 5.51 -18.65 5.03
CA GLY A 325 5.82 -17.38 4.38
C GLY A 325 5.14 -16.19 5.07
N LEU A 326 3.86 -16.31 5.42
CA LEU A 326 3.11 -15.28 6.14
C LEU A 326 3.76 -14.96 7.49
N LEU A 327 4.17 -15.97 8.27
CA LEU A 327 4.82 -15.76 9.57
C LEU A 327 6.16 -15.03 9.42
N VAL A 328 6.97 -15.43 8.43
CA VAL A 328 8.25 -14.77 8.13
C VAL A 328 8.03 -13.32 7.69
N ILE A 329 7.10 -13.07 6.76
CA ILE A 329 6.77 -11.73 6.28
C ILE A 329 6.26 -10.85 7.43
N MET A 330 5.43 -11.40 8.33
CA MET A 330 4.95 -10.69 9.52
C MET A 330 6.08 -10.29 10.47
N SER A 331 7.02 -11.20 10.72
CA SER A 331 8.21 -10.88 11.53
C SER A 331 9.05 -9.77 10.89
N GLY A 332 9.24 -9.81 9.57
CA GLY A 332 10.00 -8.80 8.83
C GLY A 332 9.33 -7.42 8.84
N LEU A 333 8.01 -7.38 8.67
CA LEU A 333 7.20 -6.17 8.77
C LEU A 333 7.26 -5.54 10.16
N PHE A 334 7.19 -6.37 11.19
CA PHE A 334 7.29 -5.91 12.57
C PHE A 334 8.66 -5.28 12.85
N VAL A 335 9.73 -5.97 12.43
CA VAL A 335 11.12 -5.48 12.54
C VAL A 335 11.31 -4.18 11.76
N TYR A 336 10.81 -4.10 10.53
CA TYR A 336 10.95 -2.93 9.66
C TYR A 336 10.27 -1.68 10.25
N ARG A 337 9.05 -1.83 10.81
CA ARG A 337 8.22 -0.68 11.21
C ARG A 337 8.39 -0.26 12.66
N PHE A 338 8.61 -1.19 13.59
CA PHE A 338 8.52 -0.90 15.02
C PHE A 338 9.86 -1.00 15.75
N LEU A 339 10.84 -1.72 15.22
CA LEU A 339 12.07 -1.99 15.97
C LEU A 339 12.91 -0.73 16.19
N GLU A 340 12.90 0.21 15.24
CA GLU A 340 13.59 1.50 15.37
C GLU A 340 12.98 2.36 16.49
N ASP A 341 11.66 2.53 16.49
CA ASP A 341 10.93 3.28 17.53
C ASP A 341 11.12 2.66 18.92
N ILE A 342 11.09 1.32 19.00
CA ILE A 342 11.33 0.58 20.24
C ILE A 342 12.77 0.76 20.72
N ALA A 343 13.76 0.65 19.83
CA ALA A 343 15.18 0.84 20.17
C ALA A 343 15.47 2.27 20.62
N ALA A 344 14.87 3.27 19.96
CA ALA A 344 14.98 4.68 20.34
C ALA A 344 14.35 4.95 21.73
N THR A 345 13.21 4.34 22.02
CA THR A 345 12.55 4.47 23.32
C THR A 345 13.32 3.74 24.42
N TRP A 346 13.84 2.56 24.12
CA TRP A 346 14.61 1.75 25.06
C TRP A 346 15.94 2.42 25.41
N SER A 347 16.67 2.96 24.42
CA SER A 347 17.91 3.71 24.67
C SER A 347 17.66 4.97 25.52
N LYS A 348 16.56 5.70 25.29
CA LYS A 348 16.15 6.82 26.16
C LYS A 348 15.86 6.36 27.59
N ARG A 349 15.15 5.25 27.77
CA ARG A 349 14.88 4.69 29.11
C ARG A 349 16.15 4.24 29.81
N VAL A 350 17.06 3.58 29.11
CA VAL A 350 18.37 3.15 29.66
C VAL A 350 19.22 4.36 30.04
N LYS A 351 19.27 5.39 29.19
CA LYS A 351 19.99 6.65 29.48
C LYS A 351 19.39 7.37 30.69
N ASN A 352 18.06 7.43 30.80
CA ASN A 352 17.39 8.01 31.97
C ASN A 352 17.64 7.18 33.24
N LYS A 353 17.61 5.85 33.17
CA LYS A 353 17.96 4.97 34.31
C LYS A 353 19.41 5.18 34.75
N ARG A 354 20.34 5.32 33.81
CA ARG A 354 21.77 5.55 34.10
C ARG A 354 22.04 6.97 34.63
N ALA A 355 21.23 7.96 34.24
CA ALA A 355 21.30 9.30 34.80
C ALA A 355 20.66 9.42 36.20
N ALA A 356 19.69 8.57 36.50
CA ALA A 356 19.02 8.49 37.79
C ALA A 356 19.75 7.61 38.82
N ASP A 357 20.85 6.95 38.43
CA ASP A 357 21.66 6.13 39.33
C ASP A 357 22.50 7.04 40.27
N PRO A 358 22.26 7.01 41.59
CA PRO A 358 22.91 7.89 42.56
C PRO A 358 24.44 7.72 42.60
N SER A 359 24.97 6.54 42.23
CA SER A 359 26.41 6.29 42.18
C SER A 359 27.14 7.18 41.16
N THR A 360 26.52 7.46 40.01
CA THR A 360 27.05 8.35 38.97
C THR A 360 27.01 9.83 39.35
N SER A 361 26.07 10.23 40.20
CA SER A 361 25.99 11.57 40.77
C SER A 361 27.10 11.79 41.80
N GLU A 362 27.30 10.83 42.69
CA GLU A 362 28.36 10.86 43.71
C GLU A 362 29.76 10.83 43.08
N LEU A 363 29.98 10.03 42.04
CA LEU A 363 31.25 9.98 41.30
C LEU A 363 31.57 11.31 40.59
N LYS A 364 30.54 11.97 40.02
CA LYS A 364 30.71 13.31 39.42
C LYS A 364 31.03 14.38 40.47
N LYS A 365 30.37 14.35 41.63
CA LYS A 365 30.70 15.25 42.74
C LYS A 365 32.13 15.03 43.24
N ALA A 366 32.56 13.77 43.36
CA ALA A 366 33.92 13.43 43.78
C ALA A 366 34.99 13.89 42.78
N LEU A 367 34.71 13.81 41.47
CA LEU A 367 35.59 14.32 40.41
C LEU A 367 35.71 15.85 40.42
N ILE A 368 34.60 16.57 40.58
CA ILE A 368 34.60 18.04 40.67
C ILE A 368 35.37 18.51 41.91
N LEU A 369 35.21 17.84 43.05
CA LEU A 369 35.99 18.10 44.27
C LEU A 369 37.49 17.84 44.10
N PHE A 370 37.89 16.94 43.20
CA PHE A 370 39.28 16.67 42.90
C PHE A 370 39.89 17.75 41.97
N GLU A 371 39.09 18.29 41.06
CA GLU A 371 39.51 19.28 40.06
C GLU A 371 39.57 20.71 40.66
N ASP A 372 38.69 21.04 41.60
CA ASP A 372 38.76 22.27 42.42
C ASP A 372 39.83 22.20 43.54
N GLY A 373 40.47 21.03 43.69
CA GLY A 373 41.38 20.72 44.79
C GLY A 373 42.88 20.87 44.49
N GLU A 374 43.30 21.23 43.27
CA GLU A 374 44.73 21.53 43.01
C GLU A 374 45.08 22.93 43.54
N PRO A 375 45.96 23.05 44.57
CA PRO A 375 46.49 24.34 44.95
C PRO A 375 47.54 24.75 43.94
N HIS A 376 47.36 25.93 43.35
CA HIS A 376 48.38 26.71 42.68
C HIS A 376 49.71 26.66 43.49
N MET A 377 50.67 25.84 43.04
CA MET A 377 52.05 25.95 43.50
C MET A 377 52.69 27.10 42.72
N GLU A 378 52.46 28.30 43.25
CA GLU A 378 53.03 29.56 42.79
C GLU A 378 54.56 29.52 42.95
N SER A 379 55.24 29.82 41.85
CA SER A 379 56.69 29.97 41.74
C SER A 379 57.24 31.00 42.74
N ARG A 380 58.15 30.60 43.62
CA ARG A 380 59.14 31.52 44.22
C ARG A 380 60.50 30.85 44.43
N VAL A 381 61.50 31.61 43.97
CA VAL A 381 62.97 31.53 44.07
C VAL A 381 63.66 30.66 43.04
#